data_AF-A0A0W0EVP5-F1
#
_entry.id   AF-A0A0W0EVP5-F1
#
_cell.length_a   1.000
_cell.length_b   1.000
_cell.length_c   1.000
_cell.angle_alpha   90.00
_cell.angle_beta   90.00
_cell.angle_gamma   90.00
#
_symmetry.space_group_name_H-M   'P 1'
#
loop_
_entity.id
_entity.type
_entity.pdbx_description
1 polymer ?
#
loop_
_entity_poly.entity_id
_entity_poly.type
_entity_poly.pdbx_seq_one_letter_code
_entity_poly.pdbx_strand_id
1 'polypeptide(L)'
;MSFTNSSHTAFTGENTFNHVQGNQVNINLNASQAVVKRAKYDQFRQVIHGDMIVLKEIHSKEISDWEWEWKYGKVTGKHKARRTTCTVQVYPDRQSKFTVVMYEGEDAECIWEKEFEKFSRSRNPLAAQLFGINRSDIPMLIFHDELIPCAHFFNKESVWMDVYIVHLRTNMRCSQHNLWMNTTSGVLFMGPDGPSAPGLWSDAVESIVVPNTV
;
A
#
# COMPACT_ATOMS: atom_id res chain seq x y z
N MET A 1 -21.38 44.95 19.45
CA MET A 1 -20.67 43.76 19.97
C MET A 1 -19.75 43.25 18.88
N SER A 2 -18.45 43.05 19.15
CA SER A 2 -17.55 42.37 18.21
C SER A 2 -16.93 41.16 18.90
N PHE A 3 -16.91 40.05 18.18
CA PHE A 3 -16.19 38.84 18.58
C PHE A 3 -15.01 38.72 17.62
N THR A 4 -13.80 38.73 18.15
CA THR A 4 -12.58 38.56 17.34
C THR A 4 -11.80 37.37 17.87
N ASN A 5 -11.25 36.58 16.93
CA ASN A 5 -10.48 35.37 17.20
C ASN A 5 -11.23 34.23 17.94
N SER A 6 -12.49 34.00 17.56
CA SER A 6 -13.33 32.95 18.14
C SER A 6 -13.81 31.97 17.05
N SER A 7 -13.50 30.69 17.19
CA SER A 7 -13.82 29.63 16.23
C SER A 7 -15.16 28.92 16.48
N HIS A 8 -15.77 29.11 17.66
CA HIS A 8 -17.00 28.44 18.06
C HIS A 8 -17.91 29.36 18.88
N THR A 9 -18.62 30.27 18.23
CA THR A 9 -19.70 31.05 18.85
C THR A 9 -21.05 30.58 18.30
N ALA A 10 -21.90 30.03 19.17
CA ALA A 10 -23.24 29.61 18.83
C ALA A 10 -24.26 30.49 19.59
N PHE A 11 -25.13 31.16 18.85
CA PHE A 11 -26.29 31.86 19.42
C PHE A 11 -27.49 30.91 19.35
N THR A 12 -28.07 30.61 20.51
CA THR A 12 -29.26 29.75 20.61
C THR A 12 -30.38 30.52 21.30
N GLY A 13 -31.62 30.34 20.84
CA GLY A 13 -32.81 31.08 21.28
C GLY A 13 -33.52 31.83 20.15
N GLU A 14 -34.80 32.18 20.35
CA GLU A 14 -35.57 33.02 19.42
C GLU A 14 -35.09 34.48 19.50
N ASN A 15 -34.09 34.82 18.68
CA ASN A 15 -33.51 36.15 18.64
C ASN A 15 -33.89 36.87 17.34
N THR A 16 -34.33 38.12 17.47
CA THR A 16 -34.59 39.01 16.33
C THR A 16 -33.32 39.79 16.00
N PHE A 17 -32.70 39.49 14.85
CA PHE A 17 -31.54 40.24 14.36
C PHE A 17 -31.99 41.49 13.61
N ASN A 18 -31.83 42.67 14.22
CA ASN A 18 -32.10 43.94 13.55
C ASN A 18 -30.86 44.42 12.80
N HIS A 19 -31.00 44.63 11.49
CA HIS A 19 -29.93 44.99 10.57
C HIS A 19 -29.71 46.51 10.52
N VAL A 20 -28.50 46.96 10.84
CA VAL A 20 -28.05 48.34 10.59
C VAL A 20 -26.83 48.29 9.67
N GLN A 21 -27.13 48.41 8.37
CA GLN A 21 -26.26 48.79 7.24
C GLN A 21 -24.81 48.27 7.24
N GLY A 22 -24.58 47.21 6.46
CA GLY A 22 -23.25 46.73 6.07
C GLY A 22 -23.36 45.46 5.20
N ASN A 23 -22.62 45.40 4.09
CA ASN A 23 -22.60 44.24 3.18
C ASN A 23 -22.14 42.97 3.92
N GLN A 24 -23.06 42.05 4.18
CA GLN A 24 -22.74 40.71 4.70
C GLN A 24 -22.85 39.66 3.59
N VAL A 25 -21.80 38.85 3.45
CA VAL A 25 -21.82 37.61 2.68
C VAL A 25 -22.27 36.50 3.63
N ASN A 26 -23.57 36.16 3.61
CA ASN A 26 -24.07 34.99 4.33
C ASN A 26 -23.79 33.73 3.49
N ILE A 27 -22.77 32.96 3.88
CA ILE A 27 -22.56 31.62 3.33
C ILE A 27 -23.43 30.66 4.16
N ASN A 28 -24.59 30.32 3.62
CA ASN A 28 -25.50 29.37 4.25
C ASN A 28 -25.00 27.94 3.97
N LEU A 29 -24.10 27.43 4.81
CA LEU A 29 -23.70 26.02 4.79
C LEU A 29 -24.83 25.19 5.40
N ASN A 30 -25.83 24.86 4.58
CA ASN A 30 -26.77 23.80 4.89
C ASN A 30 -25.99 22.47 4.88
N ALA A 31 -25.32 22.17 5.99
CA ALA A 31 -24.82 20.83 6.25
C ALA A 31 -26.05 19.97 6.57
N SER A 32 -26.72 19.49 5.52
CA SER A 32 -27.53 18.30 5.64
C SER A 32 -26.66 17.27 6.33
N GLN A 33 -27.12 16.76 7.48
CA GLN A 33 -26.53 15.61 8.14
C GLN A 33 -26.73 14.40 7.21
N ALA A 34 -25.97 14.36 6.13
CA ALA A 34 -25.70 13.15 5.40
C ALA A 34 -25.00 12.26 6.40
N VAL A 35 -25.68 11.20 6.84
CA VAL A 35 -25.05 10.06 7.49
C VAL A 35 -23.96 9.61 6.52
N VAL A 36 -22.73 10.07 6.74
CA VAL A 36 -21.57 9.66 5.95
C VAL A 36 -21.40 8.18 6.24
N LYS A 37 -21.93 7.33 5.34
CA LYS A 37 -21.51 5.95 5.24
C LYS A 37 -20.00 6.01 5.04
N ARG A 38 -19.21 5.80 6.11
CA ARG A 38 -17.76 5.72 6.01
C ARG A 38 -17.45 4.66 4.96
N ALA A 39 -16.99 5.10 3.80
CA ALA A 39 -16.65 4.21 2.71
C ALA A 39 -15.46 3.34 3.16
N LYS A 40 -15.33 2.13 2.59
CA LYS A 40 -14.22 1.17 2.82
C LYS A 40 -12.85 1.87 2.84
N TYR A 41 -12.70 2.93 2.05
CA TYR A 41 -11.48 3.71 1.84
C TYR A 41 -11.22 4.78 2.89
N ASP A 42 -12.25 5.28 3.59
CA ASP A 42 -12.14 6.40 4.55
C ASP A 42 -11.35 6.05 5.81
N GLN A 43 -11.01 4.77 5.98
CA GLN A 43 -10.17 4.26 7.06
C GLN A 43 -8.67 4.42 6.78
N PHE A 44 -8.30 4.76 5.55
CA PHE A 44 -6.91 4.91 5.12
C PHE A 44 -6.61 6.37 4.79
N ARG A 45 -5.38 6.79 5.07
CA ARG A 45 -4.93 8.15 4.71
C ARG A 45 -4.92 8.31 3.20
N GLN A 46 -5.59 9.34 2.69
CA GLN A 46 -5.41 9.79 1.31
C GLN A 46 -4.11 10.57 1.21
N VAL A 47 -3.19 10.10 0.36
CA VAL A 47 -1.92 10.77 0.09
C VAL A 47 -1.96 11.26 -1.35
N ILE A 48 -1.96 12.57 -1.52
CA ILE A 48 -1.99 13.16 -2.86
C ILE A 48 -0.65 12.95 -3.56
N HIS A 49 -0.69 12.86 -4.89
CA HIS A 49 0.51 12.61 -5.69
C HIS A 49 1.62 13.64 -5.44
N GLY A 50 1.25 14.92 -5.28
CA GLY A 50 2.19 16.02 -5.02
C GLY A 50 2.93 15.95 -3.69
N ASP A 51 2.45 15.14 -2.73
CA ASP A 51 3.10 14.95 -1.43
C ASP A 51 4.18 13.86 -1.46
N MET A 52 4.31 13.14 -2.58
CA MET A 52 5.24 12.02 -2.72
C MET A 52 6.43 12.40 -3.58
N ILE A 53 7.62 11.96 -3.16
CA ILE A 53 8.84 12.05 -3.94
C ILE A 53 9.34 10.63 -4.19
N VAL A 54 9.34 10.20 -5.45
CA VAL A 54 9.87 8.90 -5.85
C VAL A 54 11.41 8.94 -5.77
N LEU A 55 11.99 8.04 -4.98
CA LEU A 55 13.43 7.95 -4.81
C LEU A 55 14.05 6.90 -5.74
N LYS A 56 13.38 5.75 -5.87
CA LYS A 56 13.90 4.61 -6.63
C LYS A 56 12.76 3.72 -7.09
N GLU A 57 12.81 3.29 -8.36
CA GLU A 57 12.01 2.17 -8.85
C GLU A 57 12.66 0.84 -8.41
N ILE A 58 11.85 -0.02 -7.81
CA ILE A 58 12.26 -1.37 -7.37
C ILE A 58 11.95 -2.39 -8.45
N HIS A 59 10.73 -2.34 -9.00
CA HIS A 59 10.27 -3.30 -9.99
C HIS A 59 9.06 -2.75 -10.75
N SER A 60 9.11 -2.79 -12.08
CA SER A 60 7.96 -2.54 -12.95
C SER A 60 7.68 -3.76 -13.81
N LYS A 61 6.38 -4.08 -13.97
CA LYS A 61 5.93 -5.24 -14.75
C LYS A 61 4.55 -4.97 -15.36
N GLU A 62 4.42 -5.29 -16.64
CA GLU A 62 3.11 -5.42 -17.30
C GLU A 62 2.40 -6.70 -16.82
N ILE A 63 1.13 -6.57 -16.50
CA ILE A 63 0.31 -7.71 -16.08
C ILE A 63 -0.18 -8.42 -17.34
N SER A 64 0.27 -9.66 -17.51
CA SER A 64 -0.14 -10.48 -18.65
C SER A 64 -1.54 -11.06 -18.45
N ASP A 65 -2.22 -11.35 -19.56
CA ASP A 65 -3.57 -11.96 -19.54
C ASP A 65 -3.60 -13.28 -18.73
N TRP A 66 -2.52 -14.08 -18.77
CA TRP A 66 -2.40 -15.28 -17.95
C TRP A 66 -2.36 -14.98 -16.44
N GLU A 67 -1.57 -13.96 -16.02
CA GLU A 67 -1.55 -13.53 -14.62
C GLU A 67 -2.92 -13.02 -14.18
N TRP A 68 -3.62 -12.33 -15.09
CA TRP A 68 -4.97 -11.86 -14.86
C TRP A 68 -5.97 -12.99 -14.59
N GLU A 69 -6.09 -13.93 -15.53
CA GLU A 69 -7.00 -15.06 -15.40
C GLU A 69 -6.76 -15.84 -14.10
N TRP A 70 -5.48 -16.07 -13.78
CA TRP A 70 -5.10 -16.89 -12.63
C TRP A 70 -5.26 -16.19 -11.28
N LYS A 71 -4.91 -14.89 -11.16
CA LYS A 71 -4.97 -14.16 -9.88
C LYS A 71 -6.25 -13.36 -9.66
N TYR A 72 -6.84 -12.87 -10.73
CA TYR A 72 -7.92 -11.87 -10.69
C TYR A 72 -9.23 -12.41 -11.26
N GLY A 73 -9.22 -13.61 -11.86
CA GLY A 73 -10.38 -14.28 -12.40
C GLY A 73 -10.54 -14.10 -13.91
N LYS A 74 -11.39 -14.93 -14.51
CA LYS A 74 -11.58 -14.99 -15.96
C LYS A 74 -12.41 -13.81 -16.46
N VAL A 75 -11.87 -13.07 -17.43
CA VAL A 75 -12.55 -11.96 -18.12
C VAL A 75 -12.27 -12.06 -19.62
N THR A 76 -13.19 -11.59 -20.45
CA THR A 76 -13.04 -11.55 -21.90
C THR A 76 -12.31 -10.28 -22.34
N GLY A 77 -11.17 -10.41 -23.04
CA GLY A 77 -10.46 -9.27 -23.62
C GLY A 77 -8.95 -9.31 -23.36
N LYS A 78 -8.22 -8.38 -23.99
CA LYS A 78 -6.79 -8.16 -23.69
C LYS A 78 -6.70 -7.13 -22.59
N HIS A 79 -6.08 -7.48 -21.47
CA HIS A 79 -5.89 -6.56 -20.35
C HIS A 79 -4.63 -5.72 -20.52
N LYS A 80 -4.70 -4.47 -20.07
CA LYS A 80 -3.59 -3.52 -20.16
C LYS A 80 -3.43 -2.79 -18.84
N ALA A 81 -2.56 -3.34 -18.02
CA ALA A 81 -2.11 -2.65 -16.83
C ALA A 81 -0.63 -2.92 -16.55
N ARG A 82 0.02 -1.91 -15.97
CA ARG A 82 1.40 -1.95 -15.50
C ARG A 82 1.40 -1.68 -14.01
N ARG A 83 2.11 -2.51 -13.26
CA ARG A 83 2.34 -2.35 -11.83
C ARG A 83 3.79 -1.94 -11.61
N THR A 84 4.00 -0.84 -10.91
CA THR A 84 5.33 -0.30 -10.61
C THR A 84 5.49 -0.12 -9.10
N THR A 85 6.48 -0.79 -8.52
CA THR A 85 6.82 -0.68 -7.11
C THR A 85 8.03 0.23 -6.94
N CYS A 86 7.93 1.21 -6.04
CA CYS A 86 8.96 2.20 -5.79
C CYS A 86 9.20 2.41 -4.29
N THR A 87 10.38 2.92 -3.95
CA THR A 87 10.64 3.61 -2.68
C THR A 87 10.34 5.08 -2.84
N VAL A 88 9.62 5.66 -1.89
CA VAL A 88 9.24 7.09 -1.88
C VAL A 88 9.46 7.72 -0.50
N GLN A 89 9.47 9.05 -0.46
CA GLN A 89 9.24 9.85 0.74
C GLN A 89 7.87 10.52 0.66
N VAL A 90 7.20 10.70 1.79
CA VAL A 90 5.84 11.27 1.87
C VAL A 90 5.82 12.48 2.80
N TYR A 91 5.27 13.61 2.35
CA TYR A 91 5.11 14.80 3.18
C TYR A 91 4.13 14.56 4.37
N PRO A 92 4.34 15.19 5.54
CA PRO A 92 5.45 16.07 5.91
C PRO A 92 6.72 15.37 6.37
N ASP A 93 6.61 14.08 6.72
CA ASP A 93 7.73 13.31 7.24
C ASP A 93 8.60 12.75 6.10
N ARG A 94 9.52 13.59 5.63
CA ARG A 94 10.51 13.23 4.62
C ARG A 94 11.70 12.45 5.19
N GLN A 95 11.73 12.13 6.49
CA GLN A 95 12.80 11.28 7.05
C GLN A 95 12.49 9.81 6.82
N SER A 96 11.22 9.43 6.93
CA SER A 96 10.76 8.06 6.68
C SER A 96 10.68 7.77 5.19
N LYS A 97 11.04 6.54 4.82
CA LYS A 97 10.86 6.01 3.47
C LYS A 97 9.77 4.96 3.47
N PHE A 98 8.98 4.99 2.42
CA PHE A 98 7.81 4.15 2.22
C PHE A 98 7.97 3.35 0.95
N THR A 99 7.31 2.20 0.88
CA THR A 99 7.12 1.47 -0.38
C THR A 99 5.76 1.81 -0.96
N VAL A 100 5.73 2.14 -2.26
CA VAL A 100 4.51 2.43 -3.00
C VAL A 100 4.39 1.49 -4.17
N VAL A 101 3.17 1.03 -4.42
CA VAL A 101 2.80 0.33 -5.64
C VAL A 101 1.83 1.21 -6.43
N MET A 102 2.23 1.58 -7.63
CA MET A 102 1.47 2.38 -8.58
C MET A 102 0.90 1.46 -9.67
N TYR A 103 -0.32 1.75 -10.12
CA TYR A 103 -0.98 0.99 -11.17
C TYR A 103 -1.34 1.95 -12.31
N GLU A 104 -0.93 1.62 -13.51
CA GLU A 104 -1.18 2.41 -14.72
C GLU A 104 -1.84 1.54 -15.79
N GLY A 105 -2.61 2.17 -16.68
CA GLY A 105 -3.31 1.48 -17.77
C GLY A 105 -4.81 1.39 -17.56
N GLU A 106 -5.48 0.85 -18.57
CA GLU A 106 -6.95 0.78 -18.65
C GLU A 106 -7.56 -0.03 -17.51
N ASP A 107 -6.88 -1.11 -17.09
CA ASP A 107 -7.36 -2.02 -16.04
C ASP A 107 -6.75 -1.71 -14.64
N ALA A 108 -6.07 -0.58 -14.47
CA ALA A 108 -5.32 -0.24 -13.25
C ALA A 108 -6.18 -0.26 -11.98
N GLU A 109 -7.37 0.35 -12.03
CA GLU A 109 -8.27 0.45 -10.86
C GLU A 109 -8.73 -0.93 -10.37
N CYS A 110 -9.01 -1.86 -11.29
CA CYS A 110 -9.45 -3.21 -10.96
C CYS A 110 -8.37 -4.00 -10.18
N ILE A 111 -7.09 -3.87 -10.59
CA ILE A 111 -5.98 -4.51 -9.88
C ILE A 111 -5.76 -3.84 -8.53
N TRP A 112 -5.74 -2.51 -8.53
CA TRP A 112 -5.57 -1.72 -7.32
C TRP A 112 -6.63 -2.12 -6.28
N GLU A 113 -7.90 -2.27 -6.65
CA GLU A 113 -8.98 -2.61 -5.72
C GLU A 113 -8.80 -4.03 -5.13
N LYS A 114 -8.37 -4.99 -5.95
CA LYS A 114 -8.11 -6.38 -5.51
C LYS A 114 -6.92 -6.46 -4.56
N GLU A 115 -5.82 -5.79 -4.87
CA GLU A 115 -4.66 -5.73 -3.98
C GLU A 115 -4.98 -4.92 -2.72
N PHE A 116 -5.74 -3.83 -2.83
CA PHE A 116 -6.23 -3.08 -1.69
C PHE A 116 -7.06 -3.96 -0.76
N GLU A 117 -7.98 -4.78 -1.27
CA GLU A 117 -8.77 -5.70 -0.46
C GLU A 117 -7.91 -6.72 0.28
N LYS A 118 -6.87 -7.24 -0.38
CA LYS A 118 -5.89 -8.16 0.24
C LYS A 118 -5.18 -7.51 1.43
N PHE A 119 -4.67 -6.29 1.28
CA PHE A 119 -3.85 -5.66 2.32
C PHE A 119 -4.68 -4.90 3.36
N SER A 120 -5.83 -4.32 3.01
CA SER A 120 -6.70 -3.59 3.93
C SER A 120 -7.32 -4.47 5.02
N ARG A 121 -7.56 -5.76 4.73
CA ARG A 121 -8.13 -6.72 5.69
C ARG A 121 -7.08 -7.43 6.54
N SER A 122 -5.81 -7.37 6.14
CA SER A 122 -4.74 -8.08 6.83
C SER A 122 -4.38 -7.39 8.14
N ARG A 123 -4.61 -8.07 9.26
CA ARG A 123 -4.01 -7.72 10.57
C ARG A 123 -2.80 -8.60 10.89
N ASN A 124 -2.27 -9.30 9.89
CA ASN A 124 -1.15 -10.21 10.07
C ASN A 124 0.14 -9.40 10.26
N PRO A 125 0.86 -9.52 11.38
CA PRO A 125 2.16 -8.86 11.55
C PRO A 125 3.22 -9.36 10.54
N LEU A 126 2.99 -10.51 9.90
CA LEU A 126 3.80 -11.06 8.81
C LEU A 126 3.30 -10.63 7.42
N ALA A 127 2.58 -9.51 7.32
CA ALA A 127 2.20 -8.90 6.06
C ALA A 127 2.44 -7.39 6.07
N ALA A 128 2.78 -6.84 4.91
CA ALA A 128 2.96 -5.41 4.71
C ALA A 128 1.67 -4.66 5.06
N GLN A 129 1.80 -3.61 5.85
CA GLN A 129 0.66 -2.81 6.31
C GLN A 129 0.53 -1.54 5.48
N LEU A 130 -0.71 -1.22 5.09
CA LEU A 130 -1.03 0.01 4.39
C LEU A 130 -0.95 1.19 5.34
N PHE A 131 -0.13 2.17 4.97
CA PHE A 131 -0.12 3.51 5.53
C PHE A 131 -1.24 4.37 4.95
N GLY A 132 -1.45 4.25 3.64
CA GLY A 132 -2.38 5.10 2.92
C GLY A 132 -2.63 4.63 1.50
N ILE A 133 -3.48 5.38 0.82
CA ILE A 133 -3.88 5.14 -0.56
C ILE A 133 -3.87 6.44 -1.35
N ASN A 134 -3.82 6.31 -2.67
CA ASN A 134 -4.08 7.38 -3.61
C ASN A 134 -5.09 6.84 -4.64
N ARG A 135 -6.14 7.61 -4.90
CA ARG A 135 -7.22 7.28 -5.86
C ARG A 135 -7.32 8.29 -7.00
N SER A 136 -6.21 8.93 -7.36
CA SER A 136 -6.12 9.75 -8.57
C SER A 136 -6.08 8.88 -9.83
N ASP A 137 -5.88 9.50 -10.99
CA ASP A 137 -5.80 8.81 -12.28
C ASP A 137 -4.78 7.66 -12.30
N ILE A 138 -3.73 7.74 -11.48
CA ILE A 138 -2.80 6.64 -11.20
C ILE A 138 -3.02 6.21 -9.75
N PRO A 139 -3.86 5.18 -9.51
CA PRO A 139 -4.13 4.73 -8.16
C PRO A 139 -2.89 4.09 -7.54
N MET A 140 -2.73 4.22 -6.22
CA MET A 140 -1.55 3.75 -5.50
C MET A 140 -1.88 3.14 -4.14
N LEU A 141 -1.08 2.14 -3.74
CA LEU A 141 -1.04 1.60 -2.39
C LEU A 141 0.28 2.00 -1.73
N ILE A 142 0.20 2.52 -0.52
CA ILE A 142 1.36 3.07 0.21
C ILE A 142 1.53 2.26 1.49
N PHE A 143 2.69 1.66 1.65
CA PHE A 143 3.06 0.81 2.78
C PHE A 143 3.97 1.55 3.75
N HIS A 144 3.85 1.26 5.04
CA HIS A 144 4.56 1.97 6.11
C HIS A 144 6.09 1.94 6.00
N ASP A 145 6.66 0.84 5.50
CA ASP A 145 8.09 0.59 5.56
C ASP A 145 8.74 0.65 4.17
N GLU A 146 10.04 0.98 4.12
CA GLU A 146 10.88 0.72 2.96
C GLU A 146 11.17 -0.78 2.86
N LEU A 147 10.67 -1.39 1.80
CA LEU A 147 10.76 -2.82 1.54
C LEU A 147 11.82 -3.16 0.49
N ILE A 148 12.57 -4.24 0.73
CA ILE A 148 13.48 -4.85 -0.24
C ILE A 148 12.91 -6.23 -0.65
N PRO A 149 12.73 -6.51 -1.95
CA PRO A 149 12.21 -7.80 -2.38
C PRO A 149 13.25 -8.90 -2.20
N CYS A 150 12.79 -10.12 -1.91
CA CYS A 150 13.64 -11.29 -1.73
C CYS A 150 14.66 -11.49 -2.86
N ALA A 151 14.26 -11.23 -4.11
CA ALA A 151 15.13 -11.37 -5.28
C ALA A 151 16.42 -10.53 -5.25
N HIS A 152 16.45 -9.45 -4.46
CA HIS A 152 17.61 -8.56 -4.41
C HIS A 152 18.70 -9.03 -3.45
N PHE A 153 18.38 -9.90 -2.49
CA PHE A 153 19.34 -10.39 -1.49
C PHE A 153 19.44 -11.91 -1.42
N PHE A 154 18.51 -12.63 -2.03
CA PHE A 154 18.54 -14.09 -2.10
C PHE A 154 19.39 -14.55 -3.29
N ASN A 155 20.58 -15.09 -3.01
CA ASN A 155 21.58 -15.46 -4.02
C ASN A 155 21.82 -16.98 -4.17
N LYS A 156 21.08 -17.83 -3.43
CA LYS A 156 21.20 -19.31 -3.44
C LYS A 156 22.54 -19.90 -3.03
N GLU A 157 23.47 -19.08 -2.54
CA GLU A 157 24.80 -19.59 -2.16
C GLU A 157 24.76 -20.37 -0.84
N SER A 158 23.66 -20.26 -0.08
CA SER A 158 23.49 -20.87 1.23
C SER A 158 22.27 -21.79 1.27
N VAL A 159 22.52 -23.09 1.42
CA VAL A 159 21.47 -24.12 1.64
C VAL A 159 20.57 -23.76 2.82
N TRP A 160 21.14 -23.19 3.89
CA TRP A 160 20.36 -22.76 5.06
C TRP A 160 19.42 -21.61 4.74
N MET A 161 19.83 -20.70 3.86
CA MET A 161 18.96 -19.62 3.40
C MET A 161 17.82 -20.18 2.56
N ASP A 162 18.08 -21.14 1.68
CA ASP A 162 17.04 -21.82 0.89
C ASP A 162 16.00 -22.49 1.81
N VAL A 163 16.45 -23.29 2.78
CA VAL A 163 15.57 -23.95 3.76
C VAL A 163 14.75 -22.92 4.55
N TYR A 164 15.38 -21.83 4.99
CA TYR A 164 14.70 -20.76 5.71
C TYR A 164 13.62 -20.07 4.87
N ILE A 165 13.91 -19.76 3.60
CA ILE A 165 12.95 -19.14 2.68
C ILE A 165 11.79 -20.08 2.36
N VAL A 166 12.05 -21.38 2.16
CA VAL A 166 11.00 -22.41 2.00
C VAL A 166 10.07 -22.42 3.21
N HIS A 167 10.66 -22.46 4.42
CA HIS A 167 9.91 -22.49 5.66
C HIS A 167 9.04 -21.24 5.84
N LEU A 168 9.60 -20.05 5.64
CA LEU A 168 8.88 -18.78 5.73
C LEU A 168 7.71 -18.71 4.76
N ARG A 169 7.93 -19.05 3.48
CA ARG A 169 6.87 -19.06 2.46
C ARG A 169 5.73 -20.00 2.82
N THR A 170 6.06 -21.15 3.39
CA THR A 170 5.09 -22.17 3.79
C THR A 170 4.24 -21.65 4.95
N ASN A 171 4.87 -21.05 5.97
CA ASN A 171 4.16 -20.47 7.11
C ASN A 171 3.29 -19.28 6.71
N MET A 172 3.79 -18.39 5.85
CA MET A 172 3.05 -17.22 5.36
C MET A 172 2.04 -17.57 4.25
N ARG A 173 2.10 -18.78 3.69
CA ARG A 173 1.33 -19.22 2.53
C ARG A 173 1.45 -18.26 1.34
N CYS A 174 2.67 -17.83 1.04
CA CYS A 174 2.95 -16.87 -0.01
C CYS A 174 3.97 -17.37 -1.04
N SER A 175 3.95 -16.74 -2.22
CA SER A 175 4.98 -16.97 -3.22
C SER A 175 6.30 -16.31 -2.83
N GLN A 176 7.40 -16.75 -3.46
CA GLN A 176 8.74 -16.20 -3.23
C GLN A 176 8.82 -14.73 -3.67
N HIS A 177 8.14 -14.38 -4.76
CA HIS A 177 8.04 -13.00 -5.24
C HIS A 177 7.17 -12.12 -4.32
N ASN A 178 6.45 -12.69 -3.35
CA ASN A 178 5.74 -11.94 -2.32
C ASN A 178 6.55 -11.79 -1.03
N LEU A 179 7.79 -12.28 -0.97
CA LEU A 179 8.61 -12.16 0.21
C LEU A 179 9.44 -10.88 0.16
N TRP A 180 9.32 -10.06 1.20
CA TRP A 180 10.01 -8.78 1.33
C TRP A 180 10.64 -8.65 2.70
N MET A 181 11.68 -7.82 2.78
CA MET A 181 12.36 -7.45 4.01
C MET A 181 12.07 -5.99 4.34
N ASN A 182 11.68 -5.70 5.57
CA ASN A 182 11.70 -4.32 6.09
C ASN A 182 13.14 -3.93 6.43
N THR A 183 13.59 -2.83 5.86
CA THR A 183 14.96 -2.30 6.06
C THR A 183 15.25 -1.85 7.49
N THR A 184 14.24 -1.42 8.23
CA THR A 184 14.36 -0.93 9.60
C THR A 184 14.52 -2.08 10.60
N SER A 185 13.75 -3.16 10.44
CA SER A 185 13.72 -4.29 11.39
C SER A 185 14.50 -5.52 10.92
N GLY A 186 14.81 -5.63 9.62
CA GLY A 186 15.39 -6.84 9.02
C GLY A 186 14.42 -8.02 8.94
N VAL A 187 13.15 -7.83 9.31
CA VAL A 187 12.14 -8.91 9.34
C VAL A 187 11.62 -9.19 7.94
N LEU A 188 11.46 -10.47 7.62
CA LEU A 188 10.84 -10.96 6.39
C LEU A 188 9.33 -11.17 6.56
N PHE A 189 8.56 -10.74 5.57
CA PHE A 189 7.10 -10.87 5.57
C PHE A 189 6.51 -10.85 4.15
N MET A 190 5.20 -11.08 4.08
CA MET A 190 4.42 -11.00 2.84
C MET A 190 4.20 -9.55 2.41
N GLY A 191 4.78 -9.15 1.30
CA GLY A 191 4.57 -7.85 0.68
C GLY A 191 3.80 -7.93 -0.65
N PRO A 192 3.77 -6.83 -1.42
CA PRO A 192 3.19 -6.81 -2.76
C PRO A 192 3.91 -7.80 -3.69
N ASP A 193 3.41 -7.98 -4.91
CA ASP A 193 4.13 -8.82 -5.88
C ASP A 193 5.40 -8.09 -6.34
N GLY A 194 6.55 -8.69 -6.05
CA GLY A 194 7.87 -8.21 -6.44
C GLY A 194 8.48 -8.98 -7.61
N PRO A 195 9.76 -8.71 -7.91
CA PRO A 195 10.51 -9.43 -8.92
C PRO A 195 10.67 -10.91 -8.56
N SER A 196 10.78 -11.76 -9.57
CA SER A 196 11.06 -13.18 -9.40
C SER A 196 12.45 -13.36 -8.79
N ALA A 197 12.50 -14.02 -7.64
CA ALA A 197 13.76 -14.47 -7.07
C ALA A 197 14.21 -15.79 -7.72
N PRO A 198 15.51 -16.12 -7.68
CA PRO A 198 16.01 -17.42 -8.14
C PRO A 198 15.23 -18.58 -7.49
N GLY A 199 14.77 -19.56 -8.29
CA GLY A 199 13.93 -20.66 -7.79
C GLY A 199 14.69 -21.63 -6.88
N LEU A 200 14.12 -21.98 -5.72
CA LEU A 200 14.77 -22.76 -4.66
C LEU A 200 15.32 -24.11 -5.16
N TRP A 201 16.56 -24.44 -4.85
CA TRP A 201 17.14 -25.75 -5.11
C TRP A 201 16.96 -26.61 -3.84
N SER A 202 15.79 -27.21 -3.69
CA SER A 202 15.61 -28.19 -2.62
C SER A 202 14.84 -29.41 -3.10
N ASP A 203 15.36 -30.03 -4.17
CA ASP A 203 15.34 -31.48 -4.27
C ASP A 203 16.68 -31.94 -3.66
N ALA A 204 16.75 -31.99 -2.33
CA ALA A 204 17.91 -32.60 -1.67
C ALA A 204 17.88 -34.11 -1.97
N VAL A 205 18.53 -34.52 -3.07
CA VAL A 205 18.67 -35.93 -3.47
C VAL A 205 19.72 -36.64 -2.61
N GLU A 206 20.61 -35.90 -1.95
CA GLU A 206 21.69 -36.43 -1.13
C GLU A 206 21.59 -35.98 0.33
N SER A 207 22.07 -36.83 1.23
CA SER A 207 22.03 -36.65 2.68
C SER A 207 22.71 -35.35 3.12
N ILE A 208 22.02 -34.54 3.93
CA ILE A 208 22.58 -33.35 4.56
C ILE A 208 23.71 -33.77 5.51
N VAL A 209 24.95 -33.54 5.12
CA VAL A 209 26.11 -33.71 5.99
C VAL A 209 26.17 -32.51 6.92
N VAL A 210 25.85 -32.72 8.20
CA VAL A 210 25.97 -31.69 9.22
C VAL A 210 27.45 -31.43 9.49
N PRO A 211 27.93 -30.17 9.44
CA PRO A 211 29.31 -29.86 9.81
C PRO A 211 29.57 -30.26 11.27
N ASN A 212 30.68 -30.95 11.52
CA ASN A 212 31.09 -31.24 12.89
C ASN A 212 31.39 -29.93 13.63
N THR A 213 30.70 -29.71 14.75
CA THR A 213 31.05 -28.64 15.70
C THR A 213 32.43 -28.90 16.27
N VAL A 214 33.35 -27.94 16.10
CA VAL A 214 34.68 -27.92 16.72
C VAL A 214 34.56 -27.53 18.19
#